data_AF-A0A1H6YTQ5-F1
#
_entry.id   AF-A0A1H6YTQ5-F1
#
_cell.length_a   1.000
_cell.length_b   1.000
_cell.length_c   1.000
_cell.angle_alpha   90.00
_cell.angle_beta   90.00
_cell.angle_gamma   90.00
#
_symmetry.space_group_name_H-M   'P 1'
#
loop_
_entity.id
_entity.type
_entity.pdbx_description
1 polymer ?
#
loop_
_entity_poly.entity_id
_entity_poly.type
_entity_poly.pdbx_seq_one_letter_code
_entity_poly.pdbx_strand_id
1 'polypeptide(L)'
;MNKNVSLDQGRYLLFLDILGFSELVETKSTQEIYAVIDNALKEFGRWEELNGLFKTIYFSDTFIFYQEPKGYGRWAFLDVYAIGGMVLSALLAAGIPARGAISFGEFEVNLDATGRHQVYFGKALIEAYKAEQREKWIGITILPSAWKPYEAAEPGIIDAFSGEKVWSKRDDDVLLLNPFIKLRGWYMPALMGEVNKPYSKWDAPEFPNDILGFKFIREQAAHYAAKNDFTSAAAIKYHTTIRFLENILGEQLYKWGTEASLPGNF
;
A
#
# COMPACT_ATOMS: atom_id res chain seq x y z
N MET A 1 -21.78 1.12 -21.92
CA MET A 1 -22.90 0.84 -20.98
C MET A 1 -22.31 0.40 -19.65
N ASN A 2 -22.16 1.33 -18.69
CA ASN A 2 -21.82 0.98 -17.31
C ASN A 2 -23.08 0.37 -16.68
N LYS A 3 -23.15 -0.96 -16.60
CA LYS A 3 -24.02 -1.59 -15.61
C LYS A 3 -23.48 -1.15 -14.27
N ASN A 4 -24.19 -0.24 -13.58
CA ASN A 4 -23.93 0.05 -12.17
C ASN A 4 -23.79 -1.30 -11.47
N VAL A 5 -22.61 -1.60 -10.95
CA VAL A 5 -22.45 -2.72 -10.03
C VAL A 5 -23.39 -2.40 -8.88
N SER A 6 -24.30 -3.31 -8.61
CA SER A 6 -25.20 -3.15 -7.49
C SER A 6 -24.34 -3.15 -6.23
N LEU A 7 -24.38 -2.05 -5.47
CA LEU A 7 -23.50 -1.81 -4.32
C LEU A 7 -23.57 -2.94 -3.30
N ASP A 8 -24.71 -3.62 -3.20
CA ASP A 8 -24.97 -4.79 -2.36
C ASP A 8 -24.20 -6.05 -2.76
N GLN A 9 -23.73 -6.16 -4.01
CA GLN A 9 -22.96 -7.30 -4.52
C GLN A 9 -21.47 -7.00 -4.69
N GLY A 10 -21.04 -5.76 -4.43
CA GLY A 10 -19.64 -5.36 -4.54
C GLY A 10 -18.80 -5.75 -3.31
N ARG A 11 -17.49 -5.80 -3.49
CA ARG A 11 -16.48 -5.92 -2.43
C ARG A 11 -15.39 -4.88 -2.67
N TYR A 12 -14.85 -4.31 -1.60
CA TYR A 12 -13.54 -3.67 -1.68
C TYR A 12 -12.47 -4.74 -1.88
N LEU A 13 -11.51 -4.44 -2.74
CA LEU A 13 -10.39 -5.31 -3.06
C LEU A 13 -9.11 -4.47 -3.16
N LEU A 14 -8.12 -4.80 -2.35
CA LEU A 14 -6.73 -4.39 -2.50
C LEU A 14 -5.98 -5.51 -3.22
N PHE A 15 -5.43 -5.18 -4.38
CA PHE A 15 -4.48 -6.01 -5.11
C PHE A 15 -3.08 -5.46 -4.86
N LEU A 16 -2.13 -6.31 -4.52
CA LEU A 16 -0.74 -5.92 -4.25
C LEU A 16 0.22 -6.93 -4.87
N ASP A 17 1.28 -6.45 -5.50
CA ASP A 17 2.29 -7.24 -6.19
C ASP A 17 3.69 -6.86 -5.67
N ILE A 18 4.52 -7.86 -5.35
CA ILE A 18 5.92 -7.64 -4.96
C ILE A 18 6.76 -7.34 -6.19
N LEU A 19 7.34 -6.15 -6.25
CA LEU A 19 8.17 -5.73 -7.35
C LEU A 19 9.54 -6.43 -7.30
N GLY A 20 9.98 -6.94 -8.45
CA GLY A 20 11.29 -7.61 -8.57
C GLY A 20 11.28 -9.03 -8.01
N PHE A 21 10.12 -9.63 -7.74
CA PHE A 21 10.04 -10.98 -7.19
C PHE A 21 10.71 -12.04 -8.08
N SER A 22 10.58 -11.95 -9.40
CA SER A 22 11.29 -12.86 -10.31
C SER A 22 12.82 -12.81 -10.13
N GLU A 23 13.39 -11.61 -10.02
CA GLU A 23 14.82 -11.42 -9.76
C GLU A 23 15.21 -11.95 -8.38
N LEU A 24 14.34 -11.77 -7.36
CA LEU A 24 14.55 -12.38 -6.05
C LEU A 24 14.61 -13.90 -6.16
N VAL A 25 13.64 -14.54 -6.82
CA VAL A 25 13.59 -16.00 -6.99
C VAL A 25 14.80 -16.54 -7.75
N GLU A 26 15.33 -15.79 -8.71
CA GLU A 26 16.52 -16.17 -9.49
C GLU A 26 17.83 -16.02 -8.70
N THR A 27 17.90 -15.07 -7.76
CA THR A 27 19.16 -14.66 -7.12
C THR A 27 19.27 -15.05 -5.65
N LYS A 28 18.16 -15.34 -4.98
CA LYS A 28 18.11 -15.62 -3.54
C LYS A 28 17.86 -17.09 -3.23
N SER A 29 18.25 -17.49 -2.02
CA SER A 29 17.91 -18.82 -1.51
C SER A 29 16.41 -18.96 -1.25
N THR A 30 15.90 -20.19 -1.33
CA THR A 30 14.49 -20.49 -1.03
C THR A 30 14.09 -20.02 0.37
N GLN A 31 14.99 -20.11 1.36
CA GLN A 31 14.72 -19.62 2.71
C GLN A 31 14.53 -18.10 2.76
N GLU A 32 15.32 -17.34 2.01
CA GLU A 32 15.13 -15.88 1.90
C GLU A 32 13.80 -15.54 1.24
N ILE A 33 13.38 -16.30 0.22
CA ILE A 33 12.06 -16.10 -0.42
C ILE A 33 10.92 -16.38 0.55
N TYR A 34 10.98 -17.48 1.31
CA TYR A 34 9.99 -17.75 2.35
C TYR A 34 9.96 -16.65 3.40
N ALA A 35 11.10 -16.12 3.84
CA ALA A 35 11.13 -15.01 4.79
C ALA A 35 10.44 -13.74 4.24
N VAL A 36 10.61 -13.42 2.95
CA VAL A 36 9.90 -12.31 2.30
C VAL A 36 8.39 -12.53 2.32
N ILE A 37 7.94 -13.73 1.95
CA ILE A 37 6.51 -14.09 1.91
C ILE A 37 5.92 -14.10 3.33
N ASP A 38 6.59 -14.71 4.29
CA ASP A 38 6.13 -14.80 5.68
C ASP A 38 6.04 -13.42 6.33
N ASN A 39 6.99 -12.52 6.05
CA ASN A 39 6.92 -11.13 6.50
C ASN A 39 5.71 -10.41 5.91
N ALA A 40 5.41 -10.60 4.62
CA ALA A 40 4.22 -10.04 4.00
C ALA A 40 2.93 -10.61 4.63
N LEU A 41 2.83 -11.94 4.71
CA LEU A 41 1.65 -12.64 5.24
C LEU A 41 1.38 -12.35 6.71
N LYS A 42 2.42 -12.20 7.53
CA LYS A 42 2.28 -11.85 8.95
C LYS A 42 1.52 -10.54 9.12
N GLU A 43 1.80 -9.55 8.28
CA GLU A 43 1.13 -8.25 8.34
C GLU A 43 -0.34 -8.36 7.91
N PHE A 44 -0.63 -9.09 6.83
CA PHE A 44 -2.01 -9.36 6.42
C PHE A 44 -2.80 -10.15 7.47
N GLY A 45 -2.22 -11.24 8.00
CA GLY A 45 -2.86 -12.12 8.99
C GLY A 45 -3.23 -11.39 10.28
N ARG A 46 -2.36 -10.48 10.76
CA ARG A 46 -2.69 -9.62 11.90
C ARG A 46 -3.95 -8.79 11.65
N TRP A 47 -4.15 -8.27 10.45
CA TRP A 47 -5.33 -7.48 10.09
C TRP A 47 -6.58 -8.31 9.89
N GLU A 48 -6.46 -9.51 9.32
CA GLU A 48 -7.58 -10.45 9.23
C GLU A 48 -8.13 -10.81 10.60
N GLU A 49 -7.26 -11.11 11.57
CA GLU A 49 -7.65 -11.46 12.94
C GLU A 49 -8.32 -10.29 13.67
N LEU A 50 -7.83 -9.06 13.47
CA LEU A 50 -8.36 -7.87 14.13
C LEU A 50 -9.70 -7.40 13.55
N ASN A 51 -9.87 -7.47 12.22
CA ASN A 51 -11.05 -6.93 11.56
C ASN A 51 -12.16 -7.99 11.39
N GLY A 52 -11.80 -9.22 11.02
CA GLY A 52 -12.74 -10.31 10.74
C GLY A 52 -13.66 -10.11 9.52
N LEU A 53 -13.63 -8.92 8.89
CA LEU A 53 -14.45 -8.57 7.72
C LEU A 53 -13.65 -8.50 6.41
N PHE A 54 -12.40 -8.97 6.45
CA PHE A 54 -11.54 -9.07 5.29
C PHE A 54 -10.79 -10.39 5.29
N LYS A 55 -10.44 -10.84 4.09
CA LYS A 55 -9.72 -12.08 3.84
C LYS A 55 -8.61 -11.85 2.81
N THR A 56 -7.63 -12.74 2.81
CA THR A 56 -6.41 -12.68 2.03
C THR A 56 -6.34 -13.90 1.14
N ILE A 57 -5.98 -13.68 -0.12
CA ILE A 57 -5.52 -14.70 -1.04
C ILE A 57 -4.08 -14.36 -1.38
N TYR A 58 -3.22 -15.36 -1.33
CA TYR A 58 -1.82 -15.23 -1.69
C TYR A 58 -1.48 -16.23 -2.80
N PHE A 59 -0.78 -15.74 -3.83
CA PHE A 59 -0.25 -16.56 -4.91
C PHE A 59 1.02 -15.93 -5.47
N SER A 60 2.16 -16.64 -5.37
CA SER A 60 3.48 -16.20 -5.88
C SER A 60 3.96 -14.88 -5.27
N ASP A 61 3.81 -13.77 -5.99
CA ASP A 61 4.16 -12.39 -5.66
C ASP A 61 2.94 -11.52 -5.40
N THR A 62 1.75 -12.07 -5.65
CA THR A 62 0.49 -11.36 -5.57
C THR A 62 -0.23 -11.67 -4.24
N PHE A 63 -0.69 -10.59 -3.60
CA PHE A 63 -1.59 -10.61 -2.45
C PHE A 63 -2.89 -9.91 -2.84
N ILE A 64 -4.01 -10.55 -2.52
CA ILE A 64 -5.35 -9.98 -2.70
C ILE A 64 -5.99 -9.93 -1.33
N PHE A 65 -6.35 -8.74 -0.88
CA PHE A 65 -7.09 -8.52 0.35
C PHE A 65 -8.49 -8.00 0.00
N TYR A 66 -9.53 -8.68 0.45
CA TYR A 66 -10.89 -8.40 0.00
C TYR A 66 -11.89 -8.45 1.15
N GLN A 67 -12.91 -7.61 1.04
CA GLN A 67 -13.99 -7.51 2.01
C GLN A 67 -14.89 -8.76 1.99
N GLU A 68 -15.26 -9.27 3.16
CA GLU A 68 -16.30 -10.29 3.40
C GLU A 68 -17.14 -9.87 4.61
N PRO A 69 -18.48 -9.72 4.51
CA PRO A 69 -19.37 -10.11 3.41
C PRO A 69 -19.42 -9.10 2.25
N LYS A 70 -20.11 -9.45 1.16
CA LYS A 70 -20.45 -8.51 0.07
C LYS A 70 -21.28 -7.34 0.58
N GLY A 71 -21.19 -6.23 -0.13
CA GLY A 71 -21.98 -5.02 0.10
C GLY A 71 -21.12 -3.80 0.32
N TYR A 72 -21.60 -2.63 -0.10
CA TYR A 72 -20.93 -1.37 0.17
C TYR A 72 -21.04 -1.04 1.67
N GLY A 73 -19.91 -1.05 2.36
CA GLY A 73 -19.74 -0.49 3.68
C GLY A 73 -18.87 0.76 3.62
N ARG A 74 -19.37 1.89 4.11
CA ARG A 74 -18.54 3.11 4.25
C ARG A 74 -17.29 2.84 5.09
N TRP A 75 -17.45 2.11 6.19
CA TRP A 75 -16.36 1.69 7.06
C TRP A 75 -15.32 0.86 6.29
N ALA A 76 -15.76 0.00 5.36
CA ALA A 76 -14.86 -0.88 4.61
C ALA A 76 -13.93 -0.11 3.66
N PHE A 77 -14.35 1.05 3.16
CA PHE A 77 -13.44 1.95 2.43
C PHE A 77 -12.32 2.46 3.32
N LEU A 78 -12.66 2.91 4.54
CA LEU A 78 -11.68 3.43 5.49
C LEU A 78 -10.70 2.34 5.91
N ASP A 79 -11.20 1.14 6.17
CA ASP A 79 -10.39 -0.01 6.55
C ASP A 79 -9.45 -0.44 5.42
N VAL A 80 -9.95 -0.58 4.18
CA VAL A 80 -9.11 -1.10 3.08
C VAL A 80 -7.95 -0.15 2.74
N TYR A 81 -8.14 1.17 2.80
CA TYR A 81 -7.02 2.09 2.57
C TYR A 81 -6.06 2.11 3.76
N ALA A 82 -6.57 2.06 5.00
CA ALA A 82 -5.72 2.05 6.19
C ALA A 82 -4.85 0.79 6.24
N ILE A 83 -5.47 -0.38 6.00
CA ILE A 83 -4.78 -1.67 5.90
C ILE A 83 -3.77 -1.64 4.75
N GLY A 84 -4.17 -1.14 3.57
CA GLY A 84 -3.26 -1.00 2.43
C GLY A 84 -2.04 -0.14 2.75
N GLY A 85 -2.23 1.02 3.39
CA GLY A 85 -1.13 1.89 3.80
C GLY A 85 -0.19 1.23 4.80
N MET A 86 -0.75 0.53 5.79
CA MET A 86 0.04 -0.17 6.81
C MET A 86 0.82 -1.35 6.25
N VAL A 87 0.19 -2.22 5.44
CA VAL A 87 0.86 -3.34 4.79
C VAL A 87 1.98 -2.84 3.88
N LEU A 88 1.71 -1.82 3.06
CA LEU A 88 2.74 -1.25 2.20
C LEU A 88 3.90 -0.66 3.02
N SER A 89 3.62 0.09 4.09
CA SER A 89 4.67 0.61 4.97
C SER A 89 5.51 -0.51 5.59
N ALA A 90 4.87 -1.60 6.04
CA ALA A 90 5.56 -2.75 6.62
C ALA A 90 6.48 -3.45 5.61
N LEU A 91 6.00 -3.70 4.40
CA LEU A 91 6.80 -4.28 3.32
C LEU A 91 8.00 -3.38 3.00
N LEU A 92 7.78 -2.08 2.87
CA LEU A 92 8.85 -1.12 2.61
C LEU A 92 9.88 -1.07 3.75
N ALA A 93 9.42 -1.13 5.01
CA ALA A 93 10.29 -1.18 6.18
C ALA A 93 11.15 -2.46 6.21
N ALA A 94 10.63 -3.57 5.66
CA ALA A 94 11.36 -4.81 5.45
C ALA A 94 12.24 -4.81 4.17
N GLY A 95 12.27 -3.71 3.42
CA GLY A 95 13.03 -3.60 2.17
C GLY A 95 12.38 -4.31 0.98
N ILE A 96 11.08 -4.57 1.05
CA ILE A 96 10.30 -5.26 0.01
C ILE A 96 9.45 -4.21 -0.73
N PRO A 97 9.81 -3.84 -1.97
CA PRO A 97 9.00 -2.91 -2.75
C PRO A 97 7.74 -3.61 -3.26
N ALA A 98 6.59 -2.96 -3.11
CA ALA A 98 5.32 -3.47 -3.61
C ALA A 98 4.50 -2.39 -4.31
N ARG A 99 3.65 -2.80 -5.25
CA ARG A 99 2.77 -1.92 -6.02
C ARG A 99 1.38 -2.52 -6.07
N GLY A 100 0.35 -1.68 -6.01
CA GLY A 100 -1.00 -2.19 -5.90
C GLY A 100 -2.08 -1.18 -6.24
N ALA A 101 -3.33 -1.67 -6.18
CA ALA A 101 -4.50 -0.86 -6.41
C ALA A 101 -5.68 -1.30 -5.52
N ILE A 102 -6.44 -0.32 -5.05
CA ILE A 102 -7.72 -0.52 -4.35
C ILE A 102 -8.85 -0.25 -5.31
N SER A 103 -9.72 -1.23 -5.49
CA SER A 103 -10.91 -1.18 -6.33
C SER A 103 -12.16 -1.57 -5.54
N PHE A 104 -13.33 -1.33 -6.13
CA PHE A 104 -14.60 -1.80 -5.58
C PHE A 104 -15.49 -2.29 -6.72
N GLY A 105 -16.06 -3.47 -6.55
CA GLY A 105 -16.97 -4.02 -7.53
C GLY A 105 -17.22 -5.50 -7.33
N GLU A 106 -17.76 -6.15 -8.35
CA GLU A 106 -18.00 -7.59 -8.34
C GLU A 106 -16.68 -8.35 -8.13
N PHE A 107 -16.66 -9.18 -7.09
CA PHE A 107 -15.59 -10.13 -6.80
C PHE A 107 -16.19 -11.37 -6.14
N GLU A 108 -16.06 -12.50 -6.82
CA GLU A 108 -16.52 -13.80 -6.38
C GLU A 108 -15.36 -14.60 -5.83
N VAL A 109 -15.59 -15.27 -4.71
CA VAL A 109 -14.68 -16.27 -4.13
C VAL A 109 -15.54 -17.46 -3.73
N ASN A 110 -15.42 -18.57 -4.46
CA ASN A 110 -16.21 -19.78 -4.23
C ASN A 110 -15.37 -21.02 -4.51
N LEU A 111 -15.80 -22.17 -4.02
CA LEU A 111 -15.25 -23.44 -4.48
C LEU A 111 -15.79 -23.78 -5.88
N ASP A 112 -15.00 -24.50 -6.66
CA ASP A 112 -15.46 -25.11 -7.91
C ASP A 112 -16.59 -26.13 -7.66
N ALA A 113 -17.22 -26.62 -8.72
CA ALA A 113 -18.30 -27.60 -8.62
C ALA A 113 -17.90 -28.91 -7.92
N THR A 114 -16.60 -29.19 -7.80
CA THR A 114 -16.08 -30.38 -7.12
C THR A 114 -15.73 -30.13 -5.65
N GLY A 115 -15.79 -28.88 -5.19
CA GLY A 115 -15.37 -28.49 -3.84
C GLY A 115 -13.85 -28.51 -3.62
N ARG A 116 -13.04 -28.69 -4.67
CA ARG A 116 -11.59 -28.94 -4.54
C ARG A 116 -10.73 -27.71 -4.75
N HIS A 117 -11.17 -26.79 -5.58
CA HIS A 117 -10.38 -25.62 -5.95
C HIS A 117 -11.11 -24.36 -5.53
N GLN A 118 -10.39 -23.42 -4.90
CA GLN A 118 -10.89 -22.07 -4.71
C GLN A 118 -10.80 -21.33 -6.04
N VAL A 119 -11.91 -20.73 -6.47
CA VAL A 119 -12.06 -20.01 -7.72
C VAL A 119 -12.43 -18.57 -7.38
N TYR A 120 -11.63 -17.65 -7.89
CA TYR A 120 -11.80 -16.22 -7.66
C TYR A 120 -11.76 -15.45 -8.99
N PHE A 121 -12.75 -14.60 -9.21
CA PHE A 121 -12.85 -13.76 -10.41
C PHE A 121 -13.79 -12.58 -10.15
N GLY A 122 -13.68 -11.54 -10.97
CA GLY A 122 -14.59 -10.41 -10.88
C GLY A 122 -14.03 -9.14 -11.51
N LYS A 123 -14.90 -8.15 -11.68
CA LYS A 123 -14.54 -6.86 -12.27
C LYS A 123 -13.57 -6.08 -11.40
N ALA A 124 -13.73 -6.14 -10.07
CA ALA A 124 -12.83 -5.47 -9.13
C ALA A 124 -11.38 -5.98 -9.28
N LEU A 125 -11.22 -7.32 -9.31
CA LEU A 125 -9.91 -7.94 -9.52
C LEU A 125 -9.27 -7.51 -10.85
N ILE A 126 -10.03 -7.56 -11.94
CA ILE A 126 -9.53 -7.17 -13.28
C ILE A 126 -9.14 -5.68 -13.31
N GLU A 127 -9.92 -4.82 -12.68
CA GLU A 127 -9.66 -3.38 -12.61
C GLU A 127 -8.38 -3.09 -11.83
N ALA A 128 -8.23 -3.67 -10.63
CA ALA A 128 -7.07 -3.50 -9.78
C ALA A 128 -5.78 -4.04 -10.44
N TYR A 129 -5.84 -5.25 -11.02
CA TYR A 129 -4.73 -5.85 -11.76
C TYR A 129 -4.25 -4.96 -12.92
N LYS A 130 -5.18 -4.45 -13.73
CA LYS A 130 -4.84 -3.55 -14.85
C LYS A 130 -4.32 -2.20 -14.38
N ALA A 131 -4.79 -1.69 -13.25
CA ALA A 131 -4.30 -0.45 -12.67
C ALA A 131 -2.85 -0.62 -12.21
N GLU A 132 -2.59 -1.64 -11.40
CA GLU A 132 -1.26 -1.98 -10.88
C GLU A 132 -0.21 -2.02 -12.00
N GLN A 133 -0.50 -2.71 -13.11
CA GLN A 133 0.45 -2.84 -14.22
C GLN A 133 0.82 -1.52 -14.91
N ARG A 134 -0.10 -0.54 -14.90
CA ARG A 134 0.10 0.75 -15.57
C ARG A 134 0.91 1.73 -14.72
N GLU A 135 0.93 1.55 -13.41
CA GLU A 135 1.55 2.50 -12.50
C GLU A 135 3.08 2.44 -12.56
N LYS A 136 3.74 3.60 -12.57
CA LYS A 136 5.21 3.69 -12.69
C LYS A 136 5.89 4.12 -11.39
N TRP A 137 5.27 3.82 -10.26
CA TRP A 137 5.74 4.16 -8.93
C TRP A 137 5.53 2.98 -7.97
N ILE A 138 6.11 3.06 -6.78
CA ILE A 138 5.98 2.08 -5.71
C ILE A 138 4.93 2.61 -4.76
N GLY A 139 3.75 1.99 -4.78
CA GLY A 139 2.69 2.33 -3.85
C GLY A 139 1.33 1.81 -4.28
N ILE A 140 0.28 2.31 -3.60
CA ILE A 140 -1.09 1.89 -3.81
C ILE A 140 -1.90 3.03 -4.42
N THR A 141 -2.57 2.74 -5.53
CA THR A 141 -3.55 3.64 -6.13
C THR A 141 -4.97 3.29 -5.72
N ILE A 142 -5.77 4.27 -5.30
CA ILE A 142 -7.20 4.08 -5.01
C ILE A 142 -7.99 4.51 -6.24
N LEU A 143 -8.73 3.56 -6.82
CA LEU A 143 -9.42 3.76 -8.09
C LEU A 143 -10.77 4.46 -7.91
N PRO A 144 -11.27 5.15 -8.94
CA PRO A 144 -12.58 5.80 -8.91
C PRO A 144 -13.72 4.88 -8.47
N SER A 145 -13.66 3.60 -8.85
CA SER A 145 -14.63 2.59 -8.42
C SER A 145 -14.77 2.52 -6.90
N ALA A 146 -13.65 2.69 -6.16
CA ALA A 146 -13.57 2.55 -4.72
C ALA A 146 -13.96 3.83 -3.98
N TRP A 147 -13.40 4.98 -4.36
CA TRP A 147 -13.60 6.21 -3.59
C TRP A 147 -14.86 7.00 -3.99
N LYS A 148 -15.33 6.93 -5.25
CA LYS A 148 -16.49 7.73 -5.68
C LYS A 148 -17.79 7.36 -4.95
N PRO A 149 -18.10 6.08 -4.68
CA PRO A 149 -19.25 5.73 -3.84
C PRO A 149 -19.14 6.28 -2.42
N TYR A 150 -17.91 6.36 -1.88
CA TYR A 150 -17.63 6.96 -0.59
C TYR A 150 -17.89 8.46 -0.58
N GLU A 151 -17.32 9.19 -1.54
CA GLU A 151 -17.53 10.63 -1.70
C GLU A 151 -19.02 10.97 -1.95
N ALA A 152 -19.75 10.14 -2.71
CA ALA A 152 -21.17 10.34 -2.93
C ALA A 152 -22.00 10.19 -1.64
N ALA A 153 -21.55 9.34 -0.71
CA ALA A 153 -22.20 9.13 0.58
C ALA A 153 -21.75 10.14 1.66
N GLU A 154 -20.54 10.67 1.53
CA GLU A 154 -19.91 11.63 2.45
C GLU A 154 -19.16 12.74 1.68
N PRO A 155 -19.89 13.71 1.09
CA PRO A 155 -19.28 14.74 0.25
C PRO A 155 -18.25 15.60 0.98
N GLY A 156 -17.12 15.85 0.32
CA GLY A 156 -16.01 16.67 0.80
C GLY A 156 -14.95 15.91 1.60
N ILE A 157 -15.18 14.66 1.99
CA ILE A 157 -14.20 13.89 2.78
C ILE A 157 -12.95 13.55 1.97
N ILE A 158 -13.09 13.21 0.68
CA ILE A 158 -11.92 12.87 -0.13
C ILE A 158 -10.98 14.07 -0.29
N ASP A 159 -11.54 15.27 -0.43
CA ASP A 159 -10.77 16.51 -0.52
C ASP A 159 -10.19 16.91 0.84
N ALA A 160 -10.93 16.71 1.95
CA ALA A 160 -10.42 16.94 3.30
C ALA A 160 -9.19 16.07 3.59
N PHE A 161 -9.26 14.76 3.30
CA PHE A 161 -8.14 13.84 3.49
C PHE A 161 -6.97 14.13 2.54
N SER A 162 -7.25 14.64 1.33
CA SER A 162 -6.21 15.15 0.43
C SER A 162 -5.50 16.37 1.04
N GLY A 163 -6.25 17.29 1.65
CA GLY A 163 -5.71 18.44 2.40
C GLY A 163 -4.81 18.01 3.56
N GLU A 164 -5.17 16.91 4.21
CA GLU A 164 -4.39 16.26 5.26
C GLU A 164 -3.25 15.36 4.75
N LYS A 165 -3.00 15.31 3.43
CA LYS A 165 -1.90 14.53 2.84
C LYS A 165 -2.02 13.01 3.07
N VAL A 166 -3.23 12.50 3.27
CA VAL A 166 -3.51 11.05 3.31
C VAL A 166 -3.30 10.45 1.92
N TRP A 167 -3.62 11.21 0.88
CA TRP A 167 -3.35 10.89 -0.52
C TRP A 167 -3.20 12.16 -1.36
N SER A 168 -2.69 12.04 -2.57
CA SER A 168 -2.82 13.07 -3.61
C SER A 168 -3.75 12.60 -4.71
N LYS A 169 -4.66 13.48 -5.16
CA LYS A 169 -5.53 13.20 -6.31
C LYS A 169 -4.80 13.55 -7.62
N ARG A 170 -4.81 12.62 -8.58
CA ARG A 170 -4.30 12.80 -9.95
C ARG A 170 -5.44 13.26 -10.87
N ASP A 171 -5.09 13.88 -12.00
CA ASP A 171 -6.04 14.44 -12.97
C ASP A 171 -7.01 13.40 -13.59
N ASP A 172 -6.66 12.11 -13.54
CA ASP A 172 -7.49 11.00 -14.01
C ASP A 172 -8.39 10.38 -12.92
N ASP A 173 -8.64 11.13 -11.84
CA ASP A 173 -9.45 10.72 -10.69
C ASP A 173 -8.86 9.55 -9.87
N VAL A 174 -7.59 9.18 -10.06
CA VAL A 174 -6.90 8.20 -9.21
C VAL A 174 -6.32 8.90 -7.99
N LEU A 175 -6.49 8.32 -6.80
CA LEU A 175 -5.80 8.79 -5.59
C LEU A 175 -4.51 7.99 -5.39
N LEU A 176 -3.41 8.69 -5.12
CA LEU A 176 -2.12 8.08 -4.78
C LEU A 176 -2.00 8.09 -3.26
N LEU A 177 -2.07 6.91 -2.64
CA LEU A 177 -2.03 6.76 -1.19
C LEU A 177 -0.66 7.16 -0.64
N ASN A 178 -0.64 7.94 0.46
CA ASN A 178 0.55 8.17 1.24
C ASN A 178 0.79 6.97 2.17
N PRO A 179 1.86 6.17 1.98
CA PRO A 179 2.13 5.04 2.86
C PRO A 179 2.67 5.46 4.23
N PHE A 180 3.18 6.70 4.39
CA PHE A 180 3.92 7.12 5.58
C PHE A 180 3.12 8.07 6.48
N ILE A 181 1.89 7.70 6.81
CA ILE A 181 1.00 8.51 7.66
C ILE A 181 1.55 8.61 9.09
N LYS A 182 2.25 7.59 9.61
CA LYS A 182 2.84 7.65 10.96
C LYS A 182 4.09 8.52 11.01
N LEU A 183 4.87 8.58 9.93
CA LEU A 183 5.96 9.55 9.82
C LEU A 183 5.45 10.98 10.07
N ARG A 184 4.29 11.34 9.50
CA ARG A 184 3.61 12.62 9.78
C ARG A 184 3.16 12.72 11.24
N GLY A 185 2.56 11.66 11.78
CA GLY A 185 2.10 11.60 13.18
C GLY A 185 3.22 11.77 14.21
N TRP A 186 4.44 11.33 13.91
CA TRP A 186 5.60 11.43 14.79
C TRP A 186 6.31 12.78 14.72
N TYR A 187 6.16 13.51 13.62
CA TYR A 187 6.91 14.74 13.38
C TYR A 187 6.67 15.81 14.44
N MET A 188 5.41 16.12 14.75
CA MET A 188 5.08 17.14 15.75
C MET A 188 5.54 16.73 17.17
N PRO A 189 5.25 15.51 17.67
CA PRO A 189 5.82 15.01 18.92
C PRO A 189 7.35 15.03 18.95
N ALA A 190 8.02 14.70 17.84
CA ALA A 190 9.48 14.72 17.76
C ALA A 190 10.05 16.14 17.90
N LEU A 191 9.41 17.15 17.30
CA LEU A 191 9.79 18.56 17.49
C LEU A 191 9.61 19.04 18.94
N MET A 192 8.64 18.47 19.66
CA MET A 192 8.42 18.75 21.09
C MET A 192 9.35 17.96 22.01
N GLY A 193 10.22 17.10 21.46
CA GLY A 193 11.11 16.24 22.25
C GLY A 193 10.39 15.06 22.91
N GLU A 194 9.18 14.72 22.47
CA GLU A 194 8.37 13.64 23.03
C GLU A 194 8.69 12.28 22.41
N VAL A 195 9.32 12.26 21.23
CA VAL A 195 9.77 11.02 20.56
C VAL A 195 11.24 10.79 20.86
N ASN A 196 11.51 9.81 21.72
CA ASN A 196 12.87 9.43 22.11
C ASN A 196 13.50 8.45 21.12
N LYS A 197 14.82 8.59 20.94
CA LYS A 197 15.62 7.62 20.19
C LYS A 197 15.79 6.31 20.98
N PRO A 198 15.94 5.17 20.30
CA PRO A 198 15.93 5.05 18.85
C PRO A 198 14.52 5.06 18.27
N TYR A 199 14.33 5.72 17.13
CA TYR A 199 13.03 5.80 16.45
C TYR A 199 12.55 4.44 15.93
N SER A 200 13.44 3.45 15.89
CA SER A 200 13.15 2.05 15.61
C SER A 200 12.11 1.43 16.55
N LYS A 201 12.00 1.93 17.79
CA LYS A 201 11.18 1.35 18.86
C LYS A 201 9.83 2.04 19.07
N TRP A 202 9.58 3.16 18.40
CA TRP A 202 8.37 3.93 18.62
C TRP A 202 7.18 3.26 17.95
N ASP A 203 6.08 3.06 18.69
CA ASP A 203 4.85 2.38 18.25
C ASP A 203 5.03 0.91 17.78
N ALA A 204 6.16 0.28 18.10
CA ALA A 204 6.40 -1.13 17.82
C ALA A 204 5.85 -2.02 18.95
N PRO A 205 5.20 -3.17 18.65
CA PRO A 205 4.98 -3.76 17.32
C PRO A 205 3.66 -3.32 16.65
N GLU A 206 2.93 -2.37 17.23
CA GLU A 206 1.58 -2.00 16.78
C GLU A 206 1.57 -1.41 15.37
N PHE A 207 2.60 -0.65 15.00
CA PHE A 207 2.72 0.02 13.71
C PHE A 207 4.06 -0.28 13.02
N PRO A 208 4.05 -0.37 11.68
CA PRO A 208 5.26 -0.44 10.88
C PRO A 208 6.17 0.76 11.10
N ASN A 209 7.48 0.55 10.95
CA ASN A 209 8.43 1.65 11.04
C ASN A 209 8.48 2.44 9.73
N ASP A 210 7.63 3.46 9.60
CA ASP A 210 7.59 4.32 8.41
C ASP A 210 8.94 4.96 8.08
N ILE A 211 9.82 5.21 9.07
CA ILE A 211 11.15 5.78 8.81
C ILE A 211 12.03 4.76 8.09
N LEU A 212 11.96 3.46 8.43
CA LEU A 212 12.67 2.41 7.69
C LEU A 212 12.17 2.29 6.25
N GLY A 213 10.84 2.31 6.04
CA GLY A 213 10.28 2.28 4.69
C GLY A 213 10.67 3.51 3.85
N PHE A 214 10.62 4.69 4.46
CA PHE A 214 11.06 5.94 3.85
C PHE A 214 12.57 5.91 3.50
N LYS A 215 13.39 5.42 4.43
CA LYS A 215 14.84 5.23 4.24
C LYS A 215 15.12 4.31 3.06
N PHE A 216 14.45 3.16 3.01
CA PHE A 216 14.61 2.17 1.95
C PHE A 216 14.37 2.78 0.55
N ILE A 217 13.22 3.44 0.35
CA ILE A 217 12.90 4.08 -0.93
C ILE A 217 13.96 5.12 -1.33
N ARG A 218 14.41 5.95 -0.39
CA ARG A 218 15.45 6.97 -0.63
C ARG A 218 16.79 6.37 -1.01
N GLU A 219 17.24 5.35 -0.31
CA GLU A 219 18.52 4.72 -0.58
C GLU A 219 18.52 3.98 -1.91
N GLN A 220 17.42 3.32 -2.27
CA GLN A 220 17.29 2.69 -3.59
C GLN A 220 17.27 3.71 -4.72
N ALA A 221 16.54 4.82 -4.57
CA ALA A 221 16.58 5.91 -5.56
C ALA A 221 18.00 6.50 -5.70
N ALA A 222 18.69 6.74 -4.58
CA ALA A 222 20.07 7.22 -4.59
C ALA A 222 21.04 6.20 -5.20
N HIS A 223 20.82 4.90 -4.98
CA HIS A 223 21.60 3.82 -5.57
C HIS A 223 21.50 3.81 -7.10
N TYR A 224 20.29 3.92 -7.65
CA TYR A 224 20.09 4.05 -9.10
C TYR A 224 20.71 5.35 -9.64
N ALA A 225 20.52 6.48 -8.95
CA ALA A 225 21.10 7.76 -9.36
C ALA A 225 22.65 7.72 -9.41
N ALA A 226 23.30 7.09 -8.42
CA ALA A 226 24.76 6.93 -8.38
C ALA A 226 25.31 6.12 -9.56
N LYS A 227 24.49 5.24 -10.14
CA LYS A 227 24.80 4.47 -11.36
C LYS A 227 24.42 5.20 -12.65
N ASN A 228 23.94 6.45 -12.56
CA ASN A 228 23.32 7.20 -13.67
C ASN A 228 22.12 6.46 -14.31
N ASP A 229 21.45 5.59 -13.57
CA ASP A 229 20.24 4.92 -14.04
C ASP A 229 19.00 5.70 -13.65
N PHE A 230 18.40 6.34 -14.65
CA PHE A 230 17.15 7.10 -14.54
C PHE A 230 16.06 6.56 -15.47
N THR A 231 16.34 5.49 -16.21
CA THR A 231 15.50 5.07 -17.35
C THR A 231 15.11 3.60 -17.29
N SER A 232 15.80 2.77 -16.51
CA SER A 232 15.36 1.40 -16.31
C SER A 232 13.97 1.36 -15.66
N ALA A 233 13.20 0.31 -15.96
CA ALA A 233 11.86 0.15 -15.42
C ALA A 233 11.83 0.07 -13.89
N ALA A 234 12.93 -0.30 -13.24
CA ALA A 234 13.06 -0.28 -11.79
C ALA A 234 13.42 1.13 -11.28
N ALA A 235 14.43 1.77 -11.86
CA ALA A 235 14.85 3.12 -11.49
C ALA A 235 13.71 4.14 -11.59
N ILE A 236 12.92 4.09 -12.68
CA ILE A 236 11.76 4.97 -12.86
C ILE A 236 10.80 4.87 -11.67
N LYS A 237 10.56 3.66 -11.13
CA LYS A 237 9.65 3.48 -10.00
C LYS A 237 10.15 4.18 -8.75
N TYR A 238 11.43 3.99 -8.39
CA TYR A 238 12.00 4.64 -7.22
C TYR A 238 12.07 6.17 -7.36
N HIS A 239 12.52 6.68 -8.50
CA HIS A 239 12.59 8.13 -8.75
C HIS A 239 11.21 8.78 -8.75
N THR A 240 10.21 8.15 -9.36
CA THR A 240 8.83 8.64 -9.36
C THR A 240 8.25 8.64 -7.95
N THR A 241 8.53 7.60 -7.16
CA THR A 241 8.08 7.48 -5.77
C THR A 241 8.70 8.58 -4.91
N ILE A 242 10.00 8.86 -5.05
CA ILE A 242 10.65 9.95 -4.31
C ILE A 242 10.04 11.30 -4.61
N ARG A 243 9.77 11.62 -5.88
CA ARG A 243 9.11 12.89 -6.25
C ARG A 243 7.72 13.00 -5.63
N PHE A 244 6.97 11.90 -5.60
CA PHE A 244 5.69 11.85 -4.92
C PHE A 244 5.84 12.13 -3.41
N LEU A 245 6.81 11.50 -2.75
CA LEU A 245 7.09 11.67 -1.32
C LEU A 245 7.53 13.10 -0.97
N GLU A 246 8.40 13.70 -1.78
CA GLU A 246 8.83 15.09 -1.62
C GLU A 246 7.64 16.06 -1.66
N ASN A 247 6.70 15.82 -2.57
CA ASN A 247 5.50 16.64 -2.70
C ASN A 247 4.51 16.41 -1.55
N ILE A 248 4.15 15.15 -1.26
CA ILE A 248 3.07 14.86 -0.32
C ILE A 248 3.47 15.10 1.14
N LEU A 249 4.73 14.85 1.50
CA LEU A 249 5.24 15.12 2.85
C LEU A 249 5.57 16.61 3.04
N GLY A 250 5.97 17.30 1.96
CA GLY A 250 6.48 18.65 2.03
C GLY A 250 7.90 18.73 2.61
N GLU A 251 8.55 19.89 2.41
CA GLU A 251 9.98 20.08 2.67
C GLU A 251 10.40 19.74 4.10
N GLN A 252 9.66 20.25 5.09
CA GLN A 252 10.02 20.12 6.50
C GLN A 252 9.96 18.66 6.97
N LEU A 253 8.85 17.97 6.68
CA LEU A 253 8.65 16.59 7.09
C LEU A 253 9.60 15.65 6.32
N TYR A 254 9.81 15.89 5.03
CA TYR A 254 10.75 15.11 4.22
C TYR A 254 12.19 15.24 4.74
N LYS A 255 12.61 16.46 5.11
CA LYS A 255 13.92 16.71 5.73
C LYS A 255 14.03 16.04 7.09
N TRP A 256 13.02 16.16 7.93
CA TRP A 256 13.02 15.49 9.24
C TRP A 256 13.08 13.97 9.10
N GLY A 257 12.26 13.37 8.23
CA GLY A 257 12.32 11.92 7.96
C GLY A 257 13.70 11.49 7.46
N THR A 258 14.37 12.36 6.69
CA THR A 258 15.73 12.14 6.23
C THR A 258 16.73 12.10 7.39
N GLU A 259 16.67 13.07 8.28
CA GLU A 259 17.51 13.11 9.47
C GLU A 259 17.20 11.94 10.41
N ALA A 260 15.92 11.66 10.65
CA ALA A 260 15.45 10.54 11.46
C ALA A 260 15.95 9.20 10.93
N SER A 261 16.15 9.06 9.60
CA SER A 261 16.67 7.87 8.94
C SER A 261 18.19 7.63 9.05
N LEU A 262 18.95 8.52 9.72
CA LEU A 262 20.39 8.35 9.91
C LEU A 262 20.75 7.24 10.93
N PRO A 263 21.86 6.49 10.74
CA PRO A 263 22.22 5.36 11.60
C PRO A 263 22.28 5.65 13.10
N GLY A 264 22.66 6.86 13.52
CA GLY A 264 22.71 7.25 14.94
C GLY A 264 21.35 7.43 15.62
N ASN A 265 20.25 7.22 14.89
CA ASN A 265 18.89 7.38 15.37
C ASN A 265 18.11 6.04 15.49
N PHE A 266 18.74 4.91 15.18
CA PHE A 266 18.15 3.56 15.18
C PHE A 266 18.70 2.62 16.24
#